data_AF-A0A8W7P8B4-F1
#
_entry.id   AF-A0A8W7P8B4-F1
#
_cell.length_a   1.000
_cell.length_b   1.000
_cell.length_c   1.000
_cell.angle_alpha   90.00
_cell.angle_beta   90.00
_cell.angle_gamma   90.00
#
_symmetry.space_group_name_H-M   'P 1'
#
loop_
_entity.id
_entity.type
_entity.pdbx_description
1 polymer ?
#
loop_
_entity_poly.entity_id
_entity_poly.type
_entity_poly.pdbx_seq_one_letter_code
_entity_poly.pdbx_strand_id
1 'polypeptide(L)'
;LQAAVGCYFDFMAQNRQPSMKLLNDITVGKGEKITPNTAIKLTWLLQNNGEVAWPSGTYVSLRQIPNLREQNIPLSYEDLKYYVPAVLPNDTVTVSVQLVSPSTVGLFETVWSIYTPSGISFGGKFACR
;
A
#
# COMPACT_ATOMS: atom_id res chain seq x y z
N LEU A 1 -8.69 31.24 31.83
CA LEU A 1 -9.53 30.41 30.94
C LEU A 1 -9.10 30.69 29.50
N GLN A 2 -8.09 30.00 28.96
CA GLN A 2 -7.61 30.26 27.60
C GLN A 2 -6.99 28.98 27.00
N ALA A 3 -7.83 28.00 26.68
CA ALA A 3 -7.40 26.76 26.01
C ALA A 3 -8.43 26.23 25.01
N ALA A 4 -9.25 27.12 24.42
CA ALA A 4 -10.34 26.71 23.53
C ALA A 4 -10.24 27.29 22.10
N VAL A 5 -9.17 28.01 21.77
CA VAL A 5 -9.01 28.61 20.43
C VAL A 5 -8.26 27.70 19.46
N GLY A 6 -7.47 26.74 19.97
CA GLY A 6 -6.74 25.77 19.14
C GLY A 6 -7.63 24.69 18.50
N CYS A 7 -8.67 24.25 19.20
CA CYS A 7 -9.51 23.14 18.74
C CYS A 7 -10.55 23.54 17.67
N TYR A 8 -10.82 24.84 17.49
CA TYR A 8 -11.80 25.31 16.53
C TYR A 8 -11.28 25.29 15.09
N PHE A 9 -9.98 25.56 14.90
CA PHE A 9 -9.36 25.46 13.58
C PHE A 9 -9.25 24.01 13.09
N ASP A 10 -9.17 23.03 14.01
CA ASP A 10 -9.22 21.60 13.66
C ASP A 10 -10.63 21.10 13.29
N PHE A 11 -11.70 21.79 13.70
CA PHE A 11 -13.08 21.39 13.35
C PHE A 11 -13.55 21.97 12.00
N MET A 12 -12.95 23.10 11.56
CA MET A 12 -13.26 23.77 10.29
C MET A 12 -12.41 23.25 9.12
N ALA A 13 -11.25 22.64 9.39
CA ALA A 13 -10.63 21.72 8.46
C ALA A 13 -11.52 20.47 8.43
N GLN A 14 -12.50 20.45 7.51
CA GLN A 14 -13.24 19.24 7.19
C GLN A 14 -12.28 18.05 7.23
N ASN A 15 -12.65 17.01 7.96
CA ASN A 15 -11.89 15.80 8.27
C ASN A 15 -11.62 14.98 6.98
N ARG A 16 -11.07 15.62 5.96
CA ARG A 16 -10.85 15.13 4.60
C ARG A 16 -9.62 14.25 4.65
N GLN A 17 -9.84 13.02 5.10
CA GLN A 17 -8.81 12.01 5.14
C GLN A 17 -8.53 11.52 3.72
N PRO A 18 -7.26 11.27 3.36
CA PRO A 18 -6.94 10.63 2.10
C PRO A 18 -7.62 9.27 2.03
N SER A 19 -8.12 8.91 0.86
CA SER A 19 -8.80 7.63 0.62
C SER A 19 -8.23 6.97 -0.63
N MET A 20 -8.25 5.64 -0.65
CA MET A 20 -7.74 4.86 -1.76
C MET A 20 -8.61 3.61 -1.99
N LYS A 21 -8.83 3.29 -3.26
CA LYS A 21 -9.44 2.05 -3.71
C LYS A 21 -8.56 1.36 -4.75
N LEU A 22 -8.42 0.05 -4.62
CA LEU A 22 -7.86 -0.80 -5.68
C LEU A 22 -8.88 -0.90 -6.82
N LEU A 23 -8.49 -0.47 -8.03
CA LEU A 23 -9.30 -0.65 -9.24
C LEU A 23 -9.01 -1.98 -9.91
N ASN A 24 -7.72 -2.30 -10.09
CA ASN A 24 -7.33 -3.53 -10.75
C ASN A 24 -5.98 -4.04 -10.27
N ASP A 25 -5.83 -5.35 -10.26
CA ASP A 25 -4.55 -6.03 -10.09
C ASP A 25 -4.10 -6.50 -11.47
N ILE A 26 -3.13 -5.77 -12.01
CA ILE A 26 -2.58 -5.95 -13.36
C ILE A 26 -1.25 -6.71 -13.34
N THR A 27 -1.03 -7.50 -12.29
CA THR A 27 0.12 -8.39 -12.17
C THR A 27 0.10 -9.39 -13.33
N VAL A 28 1.18 -9.41 -14.11
CA VAL A 28 1.37 -10.37 -15.20
C VAL A 28 1.58 -11.76 -14.59
N GLY A 29 0.85 -12.77 -15.08
CA GLY A 29 0.93 -14.14 -14.55
C GLY A 29 0.13 -14.37 -13.27
N LYS A 30 -0.85 -13.50 -12.95
CA LYS A 30 -1.72 -13.70 -11.78
C LYS A 30 -2.44 -15.06 -11.84
N GLY A 31 -2.26 -15.86 -10.78
CA GLY A 31 -2.83 -17.21 -10.68
C GLY A 31 -1.99 -18.31 -11.32
N GLU A 32 -0.85 -17.98 -11.91
CA GLU A 32 0.12 -18.97 -12.38
C GLU A 32 0.96 -19.50 -11.21
N LYS A 33 1.40 -20.76 -11.33
CA LYS A 33 2.33 -21.34 -10.37
C LYS A 33 3.71 -20.75 -10.62
N ILE A 34 4.20 -19.97 -9.66
CA ILE A 34 5.55 -19.41 -9.72
C ILE A 34 6.55 -20.41 -9.13
N THR A 35 7.66 -20.62 -9.82
CA THR A 35 8.78 -21.42 -9.31
C THR A 35 9.42 -20.75 -8.09
N PRO A 36 10.04 -21.51 -7.18
CA PRO A 36 10.78 -20.93 -6.05
C PRO A 36 11.91 -19.98 -6.49
N ASN A 37 12.29 -19.02 -5.64
CA ASN A 37 13.37 -18.05 -5.88
C ASN A 37 13.26 -17.27 -7.20
N THR A 38 12.04 -16.98 -7.64
CA THR A 38 11.75 -16.33 -8.92
C THR A 38 11.32 -14.89 -8.69
N ALA A 39 11.89 -13.96 -9.46
CA ALA A 39 11.52 -12.55 -9.39
C ALA A 39 10.12 -12.33 -9.97
N ILE A 40 9.23 -11.70 -9.21
CA ILE A 40 7.84 -11.39 -9.58
C ILE A 40 7.64 -9.88 -9.49
N LYS A 41 7.02 -9.30 -10.53
CA LYS A 41 6.60 -7.89 -10.54
C LYS A 41 5.10 -7.79 -10.29
N LEU A 42 4.73 -7.44 -9.07
CA LEU A 42 3.34 -7.14 -8.72
C LEU A 42 2.98 -5.75 -9.23
N THR A 43 1.82 -5.58 -9.84
CA THR A 43 1.40 -4.27 -10.33
C THR A 43 -0.08 -4.03 -10.07
N TRP A 44 -0.41 -2.90 -9.45
CA TRP A 44 -1.77 -2.51 -9.11
C TRP A 44 -2.12 -1.15 -9.68
N LEU A 45 -3.36 -1.01 -10.13
CA LEU A 45 -3.98 0.27 -10.45
C LEU A 45 -4.80 0.74 -9.25
N LEU A 46 -4.35 1.81 -8.61
CA LEU A 46 -4.99 2.43 -7.46
C LEU A 46 -5.70 3.71 -7.90
N GLN A 47 -6.81 4.05 -7.24
CA GLN A 47 -7.52 5.30 -7.43
C GLN A 47 -7.61 6.05 -6.11
N ASN A 48 -7.43 7.38 -6.17
CA ASN A 48 -7.86 8.24 -5.09
C ASN A 48 -9.38 8.45 -5.18
N ASN A 49 -10.13 7.73 -4.35
CA ASN A 49 -11.58 7.86 -4.24
C ASN A 49 -12.00 8.77 -3.07
N GLY A 50 -11.09 9.62 -2.58
CA GLY A 50 -11.34 10.60 -1.54
C GLY A 50 -11.62 11.99 -2.09
N GLU A 51 -11.83 12.95 -1.19
CA GLU A 51 -12.13 14.35 -1.53
C GLU A 51 -10.88 15.24 -1.56
N VAL A 52 -9.72 14.70 -1.14
CA VAL A 52 -8.42 15.41 -1.11
C VAL A 52 -7.37 14.66 -1.88
N ALA A 53 -6.41 15.40 -2.43
CA ALA A 53 -5.22 14.82 -3.01
C ALA A 53 -4.43 14.03 -1.95
N TRP A 54 -3.76 12.96 -2.38
CA TRP A 54 -2.83 12.27 -1.49
C TRP A 54 -1.66 13.18 -1.11
N PRO A 55 -1.18 13.15 0.14
CA PRO A 55 -0.04 13.95 0.55
C PRO A 55 1.23 13.61 -0.26
N SER A 56 2.09 14.60 -0.46
CA SER A 56 3.41 14.37 -1.05
C SER A 56 4.24 13.47 -0.14
N GLY A 57 4.83 12.40 -0.69
CA GLY A 57 5.56 11.40 0.09
C GLY A 57 4.69 10.23 0.54
N THR A 58 3.46 10.12 0.06
CA THR A 58 2.66 8.89 0.19
C THR A 58 3.41 7.70 -0.42
N TYR A 59 3.30 6.54 0.23
CA TYR A 59 3.97 5.32 -0.22
C TYR A 59 3.12 4.08 0.03
N VAL A 60 3.39 3.03 -0.75
CA VAL A 60 2.86 1.69 -0.54
C VAL A 60 3.92 0.84 0.16
N SER A 61 3.52 0.08 1.18
CA SER A 61 4.40 -0.90 1.83
C SER A 61 3.65 -2.16 2.22
N LEU A 62 4.41 -3.21 2.49
CA LEU A 62 3.88 -4.47 2.97
C LEU A 62 3.31 -4.26 4.39
N ARG A 63 2.05 -4.63 4.60
CA ARG A 63 1.40 -4.50 5.91
C ARG A 63 1.72 -5.68 6.82
N GLN A 64 1.70 -6.88 6.25
CA GLN A 64 1.91 -8.11 6.99
C GLN A 64 2.84 -8.98 6.17
N ILE A 65 3.85 -9.50 6.86
CA ILE A 65 4.71 -10.55 6.34
C ILE A 65 3.79 -11.76 6.03
N PRO A 66 3.86 -12.34 4.83
CA PRO A 66 3.16 -13.57 4.48
C PRO A 66 3.24 -14.58 5.62
N ASN A 67 2.16 -15.31 5.90
CA ASN A 67 2.03 -16.26 7.02
C ASN A 67 2.98 -17.48 6.95
N LEU A 68 4.21 -17.30 6.51
CA LEU A 68 5.34 -18.20 6.66
C LEU A 68 5.88 -18.01 8.08
N ARG A 69 5.21 -18.63 9.05
CA ARG A 69 5.52 -18.54 10.49
C ARG A 69 6.97 -18.89 10.88
N GLU A 70 7.80 -19.39 9.96
CA GLU A 70 9.10 -19.99 10.30
C GLU A 70 10.19 -19.79 9.24
N GLN A 71 9.99 -18.90 8.26
CA GLN A 71 11.03 -18.66 7.26
C GLN A 71 11.58 -17.25 7.42
N ASN A 72 12.92 -17.15 7.41
CA ASN A 72 13.68 -15.92 7.26
C ASN A 72 13.30 -15.26 5.92
N ILE A 73 12.10 -14.67 5.86
CA ILE A 73 11.72 -13.76 4.81
C ILE A 73 12.77 -12.65 4.92
N PRO A 74 13.60 -12.45 3.88
CA PRO A 74 14.72 -11.55 3.99
C PRO A 74 14.18 -10.19 4.43
N LEU A 75 14.74 -9.66 5.52
CA LEU A 75 14.40 -8.38 6.16
C LEU A 75 14.23 -7.24 5.15
N SER A 76 14.82 -7.39 3.96
CA SER A 76 14.60 -6.56 2.78
C SER A 76 13.14 -6.22 2.47
N TYR A 77 12.14 -7.02 2.86
CA TYR A 77 10.74 -6.71 2.53
C TYR A 77 10.05 -5.76 3.52
N GLU A 78 10.50 -5.69 4.77
CA GLU A 78 9.87 -4.87 5.82
C GLU A 78 10.09 -3.36 5.58
N ASP A 79 11.20 -2.99 4.95
CA ASP A 79 11.58 -1.59 4.69
C ASP A 79 11.22 -1.08 3.28
N LEU A 80 10.54 -1.90 2.45
CA LEU A 80 10.19 -1.47 1.10
C LEU A 80 9.04 -0.48 1.10
N LYS A 81 9.40 0.79 0.88
CA LYS A 81 8.47 1.88 0.60
C LYS A 81 8.50 2.21 -0.88
N TYR A 82 7.36 2.06 -1.53
CA TYR A 82 7.15 2.43 -2.92
C TYR A 82 6.40 3.75 -2.97
N TYR A 83 7.14 4.84 -3.12
CA TYR A 83 6.57 6.18 -3.17
C TYR A 83 5.69 6.37 -4.40
N VAL A 84 4.56 7.03 -4.21
CA VAL A 84 3.63 7.41 -5.27
C VAL A 84 3.52 8.94 -5.32
N PRO A 85 3.22 9.52 -6.49
CA PRO A 85 2.93 10.95 -6.58
C PRO A 85 1.72 11.33 -5.73
N ALA A 86 1.56 12.63 -5.51
CA ALA A 86 0.31 13.18 -5.01
C ALA A 86 -0.78 12.96 -6.07
N VAL A 87 -1.73 12.05 -5.79
CA VAL A 87 -2.83 11.72 -6.71
C VAL A 87 -4.04 12.58 -6.36
N LEU A 88 -4.60 13.30 -7.32
CA LEU A 88 -5.80 14.13 -7.12
C LEU A 88 -7.06 13.28 -6.92
N PRO A 89 -8.15 13.83 -6.36
CA PRO A 89 -9.44 13.14 -6.30
C PRO A 89 -9.88 12.60 -7.66
N ASN A 90 -10.35 11.36 -7.69
CA ASN A 90 -10.76 10.57 -8.85
C ASN A 90 -9.64 10.12 -9.81
N ASP A 91 -8.42 10.63 -9.66
CA ASP A 91 -7.27 10.20 -10.46
C ASP A 91 -6.74 8.83 -10.01
N THR A 92 -5.99 8.21 -10.92
CA THR A 92 -5.42 6.88 -10.73
C THR A 92 -3.90 6.89 -10.82
N VAL A 93 -3.27 5.95 -10.11
CA VAL A 93 -1.84 5.69 -10.20
C VAL A 93 -1.57 4.20 -10.31
N THR A 94 -0.58 3.84 -11.13
CA THR A 94 -0.07 2.48 -11.21
C THR A 94 1.12 2.32 -10.27
N VAL A 95 1.08 1.31 -9.40
CA VAL A 95 2.17 0.98 -8.47
C VAL A 95 2.71 -0.39 -8.84
N SER A 96 4.02 -0.47 -9.07
CA SER A 96 4.73 -1.73 -9.31
C SER A 96 5.72 -2.02 -8.20
N VAL A 97 5.73 -3.26 -7.74
CA VAL A 97 6.59 -3.76 -6.67
C VAL A 97 7.32 -5.01 -7.16
N GLN A 98 8.64 -5.03 -6.99
CA GLN A 98 9.46 -6.20 -7.30
C GLN A 98 9.63 -7.06 -6.05
N LEU A 99 9.30 -8.34 -6.15
CA LEU A 99 9.50 -9.35 -5.12
C LEU A 99 10.25 -10.54 -5.68
N VAL A 100 10.71 -11.42 -4.79
CA VAL A 100 11.23 -12.75 -5.11
C VAL A 100 10.37 -13.79 -4.39
N SER A 101 9.89 -14.80 -5.11
CA SER A 101 9.12 -15.89 -4.52
C SER A 101 9.97 -16.64 -3.47
N PRO A 102 9.34 -17.18 -2.41
CA PRO A 102 10.05 -17.97 -1.42
C PRO A 102 10.76 -19.18 -2.05
N SER A 103 11.79 -19.68 -1.35
CA SER A 103 12.50 -20.91 -1.73
C SER A 103 11.66 -22.18 -1.54
N THR A 104 10.55 -22.08 -0.80
CA THR A 104 9.68 -23.21 -0.45
C THR A 104 8.37 -23.15 -1.20
N VAL A 105 7.94 -24.30 -1.72
CA VAL A 105 6.67 -24.45 -2.43
C VAL A 105 5.51 -24.33 -1.43
N GLY A 106 4.54 -23.47 -1.74
CA GLY A 106 3.35 -23.29 -0.91
C GLY A 106 2.47 -22.15 -1.42
N LEU A 107 1.32 -21.96 -0.77
CA LEU A 107 0.48 -20.79 -1.01
C LEU A 107 1.14 -19.57 -0.36
N PHE A 108 1.36 -18.52 -1.15
CA PHE A 108 2.04 -17.32 -0.71
C PHE A 108 1.16 -16.10 -0.95
N GLU A 109 0.73 -15.44 0.14
CA GLU A 109 -0.08 -14.22 0.06
C GLU A 109 0.70 -13.03 0.64
N THR A 110 0.75 -11.93 -0.09
CA THR A 110 1.28 -10.65 0.39
C THR A 110 0.14 -9.64 0.53
N VAL A 111 0.10 -8.92 1.65
CA VAL A 111 -0.92 -7.91 1.93
C VAL A 111 -0.27 -6.54 2.05
N TRP A 112 -0.77 -5.60 1.26
CA TRP A 112 -0.19 -4.27 1.06
C TRP A 112 -1.14 -3.18 1.56
N SER A 113 -0.58 -2.03 1.88
CA SER A 113 -1.32 -0.84 2.23
C SER A 113 -0.60 0.42 1.80
N ILE A 114 -1.36 1.49 1.63
CA ILE A 114 -0.85 2.82 1.37
C ILE A 114 -0.78 3.60 2.67
N TYR A 115 0.25 4.44 2.80
CA TYR A 115 0.58 5.18 4.00
C TYR A 115 0.85 6.65 3.64
N THR A 116 0.45 7.54 4.55
CA THR A 116 0.87 8.94 4.52
C THR A 116 2.37 9.04 4.84
N PRO A 117 3.01 10.20 4.59
CA PRO A 117 4.39 10.45 5.02
C PRO A 117 4.60 10.29 6.53
N SER A 118 3.56 10.54 7.32
CA SER A 118 3.54 10.34 8.77
C SER A 118 3.36 8.87 9.21
N GLY A 119 3.29 7.93 8.26
CA GLY A 119 3.14 6.49 8.55
C GLY A 119 1.72 6.06 8.89
N ILE A 120 0.71 6.89 8.63
CA ILE A 120 -0.70 6.55 8.87
C ILE A 120 -1.24 5.84 7.63
N SER A 121 -1.71 4.61 7.79
CA SER A 121 -2.32 3.88 6.67
C SER A 121 -3.71 4.40 6.34
N PHE A 122 -4.09 4.45 5.06
CA PHE A 122 -5.42 4.85 4.62
C PHE A 122 -5.97 3.96 3.49
N GLY A 123 -7.28 4.01 3.25
CA GLY A 123 -7.94 3.21 2.22
C GLY A 123 -8.02 1.70 2.51
N GLY A 124 -8.42 0.94 1.49
CA GLY A 124 -8.54 -0.51 1.57
C GLY A 124 -7.18 -1.23 1.49
N LYS A 125 -7.06 -2.39 2.16
CA LYS A 125 -5.93 -3.31 1.97
C LYS A 125 -6.09 -4.03 0.64
N PHE A 126 -4.98 -4.33 -0.02
CA PHE A 126 -4.97 -5.16 -1.23
C PHE A 126 -3.95 -6.27 -1.09
N ALA A 127 -4.24 -7.43 -1.67
CA ALA A 127 -3.43 -8.63 -1.54
C ALA A 127 -3.14 -9.25 -2.90
N CYS A 128 -1.95 -9.85 -3.02
CA CYS A 128 -1.61 -10.75 -4.10
C CYS A 128 -1.41 -12.16 -3.54
N ARG A 129 -2.02 -13.15 -4.18
CA ARG A 129 -1.93 -14.58 -3.86
C ARG A 129 -1.29 -15.33 -5.01
#